data_AF-A0A4U7CY84-F1
#
_entry.id   AF-A0A4U7CY84-F1
#
_cell.length_a   1.000
_cell.length_b   1.000
_cell.length_c   1.000
_cell.angle_alpha   90.00
_cell.angle_beta   90.00
_cell.angle_gamma   90.00
#
_symmetry.space_group_name_H-M   'P 1'
#
loop_
_entity.id
_entity.type
_entity.pdbx_description
1 polymer ?
#
loop_
_entity_poly.entity_id
_entity_poly.type
_entity_poly.pdbx_seq_one_letter_code
_entity_poly.pdbx_strand_id
1 'polypeptide(L)'
;MGIVLLAGCSGAVPGDPSASTPDTGNESTPTANGTVEVHYINVGQSVSTLIVGSDGDTMLVDTGHYNDDGEHVLEYLQAQDITRIDHLVTSHNDADHIGGNAAIIEYYETEADGIGAVYDPGIASSTQTYAEYLDAIEAHDVTLYETREGDTIDFGDVDVNVLGPPDPYLESEDRNENSIVLKLSHGETSVLLSGDAEDDQEAYLVDEYGSELESTILKAGHHGSASSSSGAFLDAVDPQAVVISSAYDSQYGHPHEEVLKRLAERSLPAYWTATHGNIILTSDGQNVTVQTQRDAPTDPSTLREGDPIDVGAPDAVSDRARIESDGTTSIDTGSNDTPDETDSETDETTAEAGLTVAEIHADATGDDRDNLNDEYVVFENTGNETLDLSGWTIEDEAGQRYTVPEGFELPPGQTVTLHTGSGTSTTTELYWGSGSPIWNNDGDTVIVSNANGERVLEETYS
;
A
#
# COMPACT_ATOMS: atom_id res chain seq x y z
N MET A 1 -30.40 -40.90 -37.69
CA MET A 1 -30.65 -41.30 -39.09
C MET A 1 -30.95 -40.03 -39.87
N GLY A 2 -30.20 -39.62 -40.89
CA GLY A 2 -29.02 -40.25 -41.50
C GLY A 2 -27.77 -39.36 -41.49
N ILE A 3 -26.66 -39.92 -41.98
CA ILE A 3 -25.35 -39.26 -42.13
C ILE A 3 -25.24 -38.70 -43.56
N VAL A 4 -24.56 -37.57 -43.74
CA VAL A 4 -24.05 -37.14 -45.05
C VAL A 4 -22.53 -37.25 -45.03
N LEU A 5 -21.99 -38.09 -45.92
CA LEU A 5 -20.56 -38.26 -46.17
C LEU A 5 -20.29 -37.89 -47.63
N LEU A 6 -19.23 -37.12 -47.87
CA LEU A 6 -18.65 -36.89 -49.19
C LEU A 6 -17.15 -37.18 -49.10
N ALA A 7 -16.61 -37.87 -50.11
CA ALA A 7 -15.25 -38.41 -50.06
C ALA A 7 -14.56 -38.43 -51.43
N GLY A 8 -13.24 -38.19 -51.42
CA GLY A 8 -12.32 -38.46 -52.52
C GLY A 8 -11.68 -37.23 -53.17
N CYS A 9 -10.49 -37.32 -53.79
CA CYS A 9 -9.52 -38.43 -53.74
C CYS A 9 -8.12 -38.03 -54.26
N SER A 10 -7.08 -38.28 -53.44
CA SER A 10 -5.68 -38.65 -53.79
C SER A 10 -4.84 -37.90 -54.86
N GLY A 11 -3.77 -37.26 -54.38
CA GLY A 11 -2.40 -37.35 -54.95
C GLY A 11 -1.96 -36.32 -56.01
N ALA A 12 -0.66 -36.01 -56.18
CA ALA A 12 0.52 -36.35 -55.37
C ALA A 12 1.74 -35.46 -55.76
N VAL A 13 2.74 -35.38 -54.87
CA VAL A 13 4.22 -35.56 -55.06
C VAL A 13 4.97 -34.71 -54.01
N PRO A 14 5.97 -35.26 -53.28
CA PRO A 14 6.62 -34.54 -52.18
C PRO A 14 7.70 -33.53 -52.64
N GLY A 15 7.88 -32.48 -51.85
CA GLY A 15 9.04 -31.58 -51.87
C GLY A 15 9.98 -31.86 -50.68
N ASP A 16 11.25 -31.48 -50.82
CA ASP A 16 12.34 -31.77 -49.88
C ASP A 16 12.31 -30.80 -48.68
N PRO A 17 12.40 -31.27 -47.42
CA PRO A 17 12.40 -30.38 -46.25
C PRO A 17 13.79 -29.72 -46.06
N SER A 18 14.01 -28.60 -46.75
CA SER A 18 15.08 -27.67 -46.38
C SER A 18 14.74 -27.06 -45.02
N ALA A 19 15.54 -27.35 -43.99
CA ALA A 19 15.32 -26.82 -42.66
C ALA A 19 15.47 -25.28 -42.64
N SER A 20 14.34 -24.58 -42.55
CA SER A 20 14.29 -23.21 -42.08
C SER A 20 14.36 -23.23 -40.55
N THR A 21 15.39 -22.60 -39.99
CA THR A 21 15.48 -22.29 -38.56
C THR A 21 14.19 -21.58 -38.11
N PRO A 22 13.66 -21.84 -36.89
CA PRO A 22 12.73 -20.92 -36.28
C PRO A 22 13.38 -19.54 -36.22
N ASP A 23 12.68 -18.54 -36.73
CA ASP A 23 13.07 -17.15 -36.53
C ASP A 23 12.68 -16.82 -35.09
N THR A 24 13.66 -16.56 -34.22
CA THR A 24 13.41 -16.11 -32.85
C THR A 24 13.06 -14.63 -32.90
N GLY A 25 11.88 -14.34 -33.49
CA GLY A 25 11.23 -13.05 -33.37
C GLY A 25 10.99 -12.81 -31.89
N ASN A 26 11.58 -11.75 -31.36
CA ASN A 26 11.32 -11.30 -30.00
C ASN A 26 9.84 -10.93 -29.93
N GLU A 27 9.02 -11.71 -29.23
CA GLU A 27 7.67 -11.29 -28.89
C GLU A 27 7.82 -10.09 -27.96
N SER A 28 7.62 -8.91 -28.52
CA SER A 28 7.54 -7.68 -27.75
C SER A 28 6.26 -7.72 -26.95
N THR A 29 6.37 -7.88 -25.63
CA THR A 29 5.30 -7.66 -24.65
C THR A 29 4.51 -6.41 -25.05
N PRO A 30 3.17 -6.41 -24.97
CA PRO A 30 2.41 -5.19 -25.16
C PRO A 30 2.91 -4.13 -24.19
N THR A 31 3.35 -2.99 -24.70
CA THR A 31 3.56 -1.81 -23.85
C THR A 31 2.17 -1.35 -23.41
N ALA A 32 1.84 -1.56 -22.13
CA ALA A 32 0.62 -1.06 -21.50
C ALA A 32 0.57 0.48 -21.56
N ASN A 33 -0.62 1.07 -21.44
CA ASN A 33 -0.88 2.47 -21.86
C ASN A 33 -1.55 3.31 -20.77
N GLY A 34 -0.89 3.44 -19.62
CA GLY A 34 -1.28 4.37 -18.58
C GLY A 34 -0.71 3.93 -17.23
N THR A 35 -1.51 4.10 -16.20
CA THR A 35 -1.24 3.57 -14.86
C THR A 35 -2.44 2.77 -14.37
N VAL A 36 -2.17 1.73 -13.59
CA VAL A 36 -3.20 0.93 -12.90
C VAL A 36 -2.92 1.02 -11.41
N GLU A 37 -3.93 1.38 -10.63
CA GLU A 37 -3.82 1.61 -9.19
C GLU A 37 -4.55 0.51 -8.42
N VAL A 38 -3.89 -0.05 -7.40
CA VAL A 38 -4.45 -1.08 -6.50
C VAL A 38 -4.40 -0.56 -5.07
N HIS A 39 -5.57 -0.24 -4.51
CA HIS A 39 -5.74 0.40 -3.21
C HIS A 39 -6.22 -0.63 -2.20
N TYR A 40 -5.35 -1.01 -1.27
CA TYR A 40 -5.71 -1.83 -0.11
C TYR A 40 -6.21 -0.92 1.00
N ILE A 41 -7.52 -0.96 1.24
CA ILE A 41 -8.21 -0.03 2.15
C ILE A 41 -8.02 -0.52 3.60
N ASN A 42 -7.62 0.37 4.51
CA ASN A 42 -7.50 0.03 5.94
C ASN A 42 -8.89 -0.04 6.59
N VAL A 43 -9.52 -1.22 6.50
CA VAL A 43 -10.79 -1.59 7.15
C VAL A 43 -10.58 -2.44 8.42
N GLY A 44 -9.37 -2.42 9.00
CA GLY A 44 -9.06 -3.18 10.21
C GLY A 44 -9.02 -4.69 9.98
N GLN A 45 -9.76 -5.47 10.77
CA GLN A 45 -9.79 -6.94 10.67
C GLN A 45 -10.79 -7.41 9.60
N SER A 46 -10.59 -6.95 8.37
CA SER A 46 -11.40 -7.23 7.19
C SER A 46 -10.58 -6.91 5.94
N VAL A 47 -11.15 -7.08 4.74
CA VAL A 47 -10.52 -6.66 3.48
C VAL A 47 -11.46 -5.84 2.61
N SER A 48 -10.87 -4.88 1.90
CA SER A 48 -11.43 -4.32 0.67
C SER A 48 -10.28 -3.80 -0.19
N THR A 49 -10.30 -4.14 -1.48
CA THR A 49 -9.25 -3.76 -2.44
C THR A 49 -9.91 -3.14 -3.67
N LEU A 50 -9.73 -1.84 -3.87
CA LEU A 50 -10.14 -1.17 -5.11
C LEU A 50 -9.01 -1.32 -6.15
N ILE A 51 -9.37 -1.57 -7.40
CA ILE A 51 -8.48 -1.48 -8.56
C ILE A 51 -9.08 -0.48 -9.56
N VAL A 52 -8.27 0.45 -10.04
CA VAL A 52 -8.63 1.44 -11.06
C VAL A 52 -7.78 1.22 -12.30
N GLY A 53 -8.45 1.00 -13.44
CA GLY A 53 -7.84 0.77 -14.75
C GLY A 53 -7.36 2.06 -15.42
N SER A 54 -6.49 1.92 -16.42
CA SER A 54 -5.83 3.04 -17.13
C SER A 54 -6.78 3.97 -17.89
N ASP A 55 -8.00 3.50 -18.20
CA ASP A 55 -9.09 4.23 -18.84
C ASP A 55 -10.21 4.66 -17.87
N GLY A 56 -10.07 4.35 -16.58
CA GLY A 56 -11.05 4.63 -15.52
C GLY A 56 -12.06 3.52 -15.26
N ASP A 57 -11.87 2.32 -15.82
CA ASP A 57 -12.61 1.11 -15.43
C ASP A 57 -12.35 0.74 -13.96
N THR A 58 -13.31 0.13 -13.27
CA THR A 58 -13.28 -0.04 -11.79
C THR A 58 -13.64 -1.43 -11.31
N MET A 59 -12.77 -2.00 -10.45
CA MET A 59 -13.01 -3.29 -9.79
C MET A 59 -12.87 -3.15 -8.28
N LEU A 60 -13.86 -3.60 -7.52
CA LEU A 60 -13.82 -3.67 -6.06
C LEU A 60 -13.81 -5.13 -5.63
N VAL A 61 -12.74 -5.57 -4.97
CA VAL A 61 -12.59 -6.94 -4.44
C VAL A 61 -12.77 -6.89 -2.92
N ASP A 62 -13.86 -7.50 -2.45
CA ASP A 62 -14.35 -7.47 -1.07
C ASP A 62 -14.67 -6.05 -0.54
N THR A 63 -15.49 -5.97 0.52
CA THR A 63 -16.22 -4.76 0.95
C THR A 63 -16.18 -4.48 2.45
N GLY A 64 -15.22 -5.05 3.18
CA GLY A 64 -15.00 -4.77 4.58
C GLY A 64 -15.95 -5.47 5.54
N HIS A 65 -16.14 -4.88 6.72
CA HIS A 65 -16.72 -5.54 7.89
C HIS A 65 -18.23 -5.32 8.01
N TYR A 66 -19.01 -6.39 8.23
CA TYR A 66 -20.45 -6.27 8.53
C TYR A 66 -20.82 -5.42 9.77
N ASN A 67 -19.85 -4.96 10.57
CA ASN A 67 -20.10 -4.14 11.76
C ASN A 67 -20.26 -2.64 11.45
N ASP A 68 -19.79 -2.17 10.29
CA ASP A 68 -19.95 -0.79 9.81
C ASP A 68 -20.85 -0.70 8.56
N ASP A 69 -21.48 -1.81 8.17
CA ASP A 69 -22.27 -1.95 6.93
C ASP A 69 -21.51 -1.50 5.66
N GLY A 70 -20.17 -1.48 5.67
CA GLY A 70 -19.33 -0.98 4.59
C GLY A 70 -19.10 0.55 4.59
N GLU A 71 -19.50 1.27 5.66
CA GLU A 71 -19.44 2.74 5.76
C GLU A 71 -18.05 3.28 5.38
N HIS A 72 -16.97 2.71 5.91
CA HIS A 72 -15.61 3.18 5.64
C HIS A 72 -15.10 2.87 4.22
N VAL A 73 -15.56 1.78 3.60
CA VAL A 73 -15.27 1.50 2.18
C VAL A 73 -16.01 2.51 1.30
N LEU A 74 -17.28 2.76 1.59
CA LEU A 74 -18.10 3.70 0.86
C LEU A 74 -17.64 5.16 1.04
N GLU A 75 -17.14 5.54 2.22
CA GLU A 75 -16.44 6.81 2.46
C GLU A 75 -15.16 6.92 1.61
N TYR A 76 -14.33 5.87 1.57
CA TYR A 76 -13.10 5.85 0.77
C TYR A 76 -13.38 5.99 -0.72
N LEU A 77 -14.33 5.22 -1.27
CA LEU A 77 -14.72 5.28 -2.68
C LEU A 77 -15.23 6.67 -3.08
N GLN A 78 -16.07 7.30 -2.25
CA GLN A 78 -16.51 8.68 -2.46
C GLN A 78 -15.35 9.69 -2.39
N ALA A 79 -14.35 9.46 -1.53
CA ALA A 79 -13.16 10.30 -1.43
C ALA A 79 -12.20 10.14 -2.63
N GLN A 80 -12.29 9.03 -3.37
CA GLN A 80 -11.59 8.80 -4.65
C GLN A 80 -12.44 9.22 -5.88
N ASP A 81 -13.56 9.94 -5.70
CA ASP A 81 -14.51 10.35 -6.77
C ASP A 81 -15.08 9.15 -7.60
N ILE A 82 -15.09 7.93 -7.06
CA ILE A 82 -15.55 6.71 -7.75
C ILE A 82 -17.08 6.69 -7.86
N THR A 83 -17.64 7.13 -8.99
CA THR A 83 -19.11 7.17 -9.20
C THR A 83 -19.70 5.87 -9.73
N ARG A 84 -18.88 4.87 -10.08
CA ARG A 84 -19.30 3.58 -10.64
C ARG A 84 -18.43 2.43 -10.09
N ILE A 85 -18.97 1.22 -10.04
CA ILE A 85 -18.18 -0.01 -9.84
C ILE A 85 -18.50 -0.97 -11.01
N ASP A 86 -17.62 -1.08 -11.99
CA ASP A 86 -17.89 -1.95 -13.13
C ASP A 86 -17.82 -3.44 -12.77
N HIS A 87 -16.94 -3.83 -11.83
CA HIS A 87 -16.79 -5.21 -11.35
C HIS A 87 -16.75 -5.28 -9.81
N LEU A 88 -17.79 -5.82 -9.18
CA LEU A 88 -17.79 -6.15 -7.75
C LEU A 88 -17.42 -7.63 -7.57
N VAL A 89 -16.23 -7.93 -7.06
CA VAL A 89 -15.78 -9.30 -6.81
C VAL A 89 -15.91 -9.63 -5.32
N THR A 90 -16.64 -10.69 -5.01
CA THR A 90 -16.68 -11.32 -3.69
C THR A 90 -15.71 -12.50 -3.72
N SER A 91 -14.62 -12.45 -2.93
CA SER A 91 -13.69 -13.57 -2.88
C SER A 91 -14.35 -14.80 -2.25
N HIS A 92 -15.03 -14.63 -1.12
CA HIS A 92 -15.85 -15.65 -0.48
C HIS A 92 -16.87 -15.04 0.50
N ASN A 93 -17.73 -15.87 1.09
CA ASN A 93 -18.98 -15.45 1.71
C ASN A 93 -18.93 -15.11 3.23
N ASP A 94 -17.75 -14.88 3.80
CA ASP A 94 -17.60 -14.46 5.21
C ASP A 94 -17.74 -12.95 5.40
N ALA A 95 -18.14 -12.56 6.61
CA ALA A 95 -18.74 -11.25 6.88
C ALA A 95 -17.71 -10.10 7.09
N ASP A 96 -16.42 -10.42 7.07
CA ASP A 96 -15.25 -9.54 6.94
C ASP A 96 -14.79 -9.37 5.47
N HIS A 97 -15.50 -10.00 4.53
CA HIS A 97 -15.32 -9.88 3.08
C HIS A 97 -16.56 -9.31 2.38
N ILE A 98 -17.76 -9.83 2.67
CA ILE A 98 -19.03 -9.36 2.09
C ILE A 98 -19.75 -8.29 2.94
N GLY A 99 -19.08 -7.72 3.95
CA GLY A 99 -19.72 -6.88 4.96
C GLY A 99 -20.46 -5.67 4.42
N GLY A 100 -19.88 -4.99 3.43
CA GLY A 100 -20.45 -3.82 2.77
C GLY A 100 -21.25 -4.12 1.49
N ASN A 101 -21.27 -5.36 1.00
CA ASN A 101 -21.82 -5.71 -0.32
C ASN A 101 -23.22 -5.13 -0.55
N ALA A 102 -24.14 -5.34 0.40
CA ALA A 102 -25.52 -4.90 0.29
C ALA A 102 -25.68 -3.36 0.26
N ALA A 103 -24.91 -2.64 1.09
CA ALA A 103 -24.95 -1.19 1.18
C ALA A 103 -24.30 -0.52 -0.04
N ILE A 104 -23.22 -1.10 -0.56
CA ILE A 104 -22.53 -0.65 -1.77
C ILE A 104 -23.44 -0.86 -2.99
N ILE A 105 -24.09 -2.03 -3.12
CA ILE A 105 -25.09 -2.25 -4.18
C ILE A 105 -26.24 -1.23 -4.09
N GLU A 106 -26.83 -1.03 -2.91
CA GLU A 106 -27.91 -0.05 -2.72
C GLU A 106 -27.45 1.38 -3.07
N TYR A 107 -26.28 1.81 -2.62
CA TYR A 107 -25.76 3.16 -2.91
C TYR A 107 -25.53 3.37 -4.42
N TYR A 108 -24.78 2.46 -5.07
CA TYR A 108 -24.38 2.66 -6.45
C TYR A 108 -25.56 2.60 -7.42
N GLU A 109 -26.55 1.74 -7.17
CA GLU A 109 -27.77 1.64 -7.99
C GLU A 109 -28.81 2.75 -7.73
N THR A 110 -28.74 3.47 -6.60
CA THR A 110 -29.76 4.49 -6.24
C THR A 110 -29.27 5.93 -6.28
N GLU A 111 -28.02 6.21 -5.94
CA GLU A 111 -27.46 7.57 -5.82
C GLU A 111 -26.23 7.82 -6.74
N ALA A 112 -25.66 6.79 -7.39
CA ALA A 112 -24.50 6.90 -8.29
C ALA A 112 -24.76 6.31 -9.71
N ASP A 113 -23.70 5.94 -10.45
CA ASP A 113 -23.75 5.45 -11.85
C ASP A 113 -23.83 3.90 -11.97
N GLY A 114 -24.27 3.20 -10.92
CA GLY A 114 -24.57 1.76 -10.91
C GLY A 114 -23.37 0.82 -10.77
N ILE A 115 -23.67 -0.49 -10.74
CA ILE A 115 -22.71 -1.60 -10.75
C ILE A 115 -22.79 -2.33 -12.11
N GLY A 116 -21.65 -2.70 -12.70
CA GLY A 116 -21.61 -3.43 -13.98
C GLY A 116 -21.99 -4.90 -13.83
N ALA A 117 -21.21 -5.65 -13.05
CA ALA A 117 -21.49 -7.03 -12.67
C ALA A 117 -20.89 -7.41 -11.32
N VAL A 118 -21.45 -8.45 -10.71
CA VAL A 118 -20.97 -9.08 -9.48
C VAL A 118 -20.40 -10.47 -9.80
N TYR A 119 -19.25 -10.79 -9.22
CA TYR A 119 -18.54 -12.07 -9.37
C TYR A 119 -18.46 -12.77 -8.02
N ASP A 120 -18.96 -14.01 -7.94
CA ASP A 120 -19.15 -14.76 -6.70
C ASP A 120 -18.75 -16.23 -6.91
N PRO A 121 -18.12 -16.90 -5.91
CA PRO A 121 -17.70 -18.30 -6.06
C PRO A 121 -18.86 -19.30 -6.11
N GLY A 122 -20.12 -18.87 -5.95
CA GLY A 122 -21.31 -19.71 -6.05
C GLY A 122 -21.59 -20.58 -4.81
N ILE A 123 -20.80 -20.41 -3.74
CA ILE A 123 -20.95 -21.16 -2.49
C ILE A 123 -21.95 -20.43 -1.58
N ALA A 124 -23.10 -21.07 -1.35
CA ALA A 124 -24.22 -20.44 -0.62
C ALA A 124 -24.04 -20.48 0.91
N SER A 125 -24.07 -19.31 1.55
CA SER A 125 -24.07 -19.19 3.02
C SER A 125 -25.49 -19.15 3.61
N SER A 126 -25.58 -19.17 4.94
CA SER A 126 -26.81 -18.95 5.71
C SER A 126 -26.69 -17.82 6.74
N THR A 127 -25.67 -16.98 6.60
CA THR A 127 -25.51 -15.73 7.36
C THR A 127 -26.56 -14.70 6.95
N GLN A 128 -26.82 -13.74 7.84
CA GLN A 128 -27.72 -12.61 7.56
C GLN A 128 -27.13 -11.71 6.47
N THR A 129 -25.83 -11.41 6.54
CA THR A 129 -25.07 -10.61 5.57
C THR A 129 -25.15 -11.17 4.15
N TYR A 130 -25.00 -12.50 3.97
CA TYR A 130 -25.12 -13.13 2.65
C TYR A 130 -26.56 -13.08 2.10
N ALA A 131 -27.56 -13.17 2.99
CA ALA A 131 -28.96 -13.00 2.59
C ALA A 131 -29.27 -11.55 2.18
N GLU A 132 -28.73 -10.55 2.89
CA GLU A 132 -28.90 -9.12 2.58
C GLU A 132 -28.19 -8.72 1.28
N TYR A 133 -27.00 -9.29 1.02
CA TYR A 133 -26.27 -9.18 -0.25
C TYR A 133 -27.08 -9.76 -1.43
N LEU A 134 -27.66 -10.96 -1.30
CA LEU A 134 -28.51 -11.53 -2.36
C LEU A 134 -29.86 -10.80 -2.51
N ASP A 135 -30.47 -10.33 -1.42
CA ASP A 135 -31.68 -9.51 -1.46
C ASP A 135 -31.41 -8.17 -2.21
N ALA A 136 -30.22 -7.57 -2.05
CA ALA A 136 -29.81 -6.37 -2.78
C ALA A 136 -29.63 -6.64 -4.29
N ILE A 137 -29.04 -7.78 -4.68
CA ILE A 137 -28.94 -8.21 -6.08
C ILE A 137 -30.34 -8.40 -6.70
N GLU A 138 -31.28 -9.10 -6.02
CA GLU A 138 -32.65 -9.28 -6.53
C GLU A 138 -33.43 -7.94 -6.56
N ALA A 139 -33.17 -7.02 -5.64
CA ALA A 139 -33.86 -5.72 -5.58
C ALA A 139 -33.54 -4.81 -6.77
N HIS A 140 -32.30 -4.80 -7.25
CA HIS A 140 -31.82 -3.89 -8.30
C HIS A 140 -31.57 -4.56 -9.67
N ASP A 141 -31.77 -5.88 -9.81
CA ASP A 141 -31.57 -6.66 -11.06
C ASP A 141 -30.11 -6.65 -11.54
N VAL A 142 -29.15 -6.59 -10.60
CA VAL A 142 -27.70 -6.57 -10.88
C VAL A 142 -27.25 -7.93 -11.44
N THR A 143 -26.35 -7.92 -12.43
CA THR A 143 -25.88 -9.16 -13.05
C THR A 143 -24.90 -9.89 -12.13
N LEU A 144 -25.25 -11.11 -11.69
CA LEU A 144 -24.41 -11.99 -10.87
C LEU A 144 -23.84 -13.15 -11.69
N TYR A 145 -22.54 -13.40 -11.57
CA TYR A 145 -21.82 -14.51 -12.18
C TYR A 145 -21.26 -15.47 -11.13
N GLU A 146 -21.65 -16.75 -11.20
CA GLU A 146 -20.87 -17.85 -10.61
C GLU A 146 -19.52 -17.91 -11.35
N THR A 147 -18.43 -17.69 -10.62
CA THR A 147 -17.09 -17.41 -11.18
C THR A 147 -16.08 -18.45 -10.68
N ARG A 148 -15.26 -19.01 -11.58
CA ARG A 148 -14.39 -20.18 -11.31
C ARG A 148 -13.05 -20.11 -12.03
N GLU A 149 -12.17 -21.08 -11.75
CA GLU A 149 -10.91 -21.31 -12.48
C GLU A 149 -11.09 -21.19 -14.01
N GLY A 150 -10.16 -20.47 -14.67
CA GLY A 150 -10.14 -20.31 -16.12
C GLY A 150 -11.17 -19.32 -16.69
N ASP A 151 -11.99 -18.67 -15.86
CA ASP A 151 -12.70 -17.45 -16.25
C ASP A 151 -11.73 -16.25 -16.36
N THR A 152 -12.15 -15.22 -17.10
CA THR A 152 -11.38 -13.99 -17.31
C THR A 152 -12.30 -12.78 -17.18
N ILE A 153 -11.83 -11.71 -16.54
CA ILE A 153 -12.56 -10.44 -16.46
C ILE A 153 -11.97 -9.47 -17.50
N ASP A 154 -12.84 -8.87 -18.32
CA ASP A 154 -12.49 -7.88 -19.34
C ASP A 154 -12.32 -6.52 -18.64
N PHE A 155 -11.07 -6.07 -18.43
CA PHE A 155 -10.73 -4.92 -17.59
C PHE A 155 -9.64 -4.04 -18.23
N GLY A 156 -10.04 -3.22 -19.21
CA GLY A 156 -9.15 -2.27 -19.90
C GLY A 156 -7.95 -2.92 -20.60
N ASP A 157 -6.73 -2.58 -20.16
CA ASP A 157 -5.47 -3.20 -20.60
C ASP A 157 -4.77 -4.05 -19.52
N VAL A 158 -5.55 -4.59 -18.58
CA VAL A 158 -5.12 -5.55 -17.56
C VAL A 158 -5.63 -6.96 -17.89
N ASP A 159 -4.73 -7.93 -18.00
CA ASP A 159 -5.10 -9.35 -18.12
C ASP A 159 -5.52 -9.90 -16.73
N VAL A 160 -6.82 -9.86 -16.42
CA VAL A 160 -7.39 -10.39 -15.16
C VAL A 160 -7.85 -11.84 -15.35
N ASN A 161 -7.09 -12.77 -14.76
CA ASN A 161 -7.31 -14.21 -14.86
C ASN A 161 -7.81 -14.77 -13.51
N VAL A 162 -8.83 -15.63 -13.56
CA VAL A 162 -9.36 -16.32 -12.37
C VAL A 162 -8.66 -17.68 -12.22
N LEU A 163 -8.00 -17.89 -11.09
CA LEU A 163 -7.23 -19.11 -10.75
C LEU A 163 -7.94 -20.02 -9.71
N GLY A 164 -9.15 -19.64 -9.30
CA GLY A 164 -9.97 -20.39 -8.36
C GLY A 164 -11.30 -19.68 -8.10
N PRO A 165 -12.30 -20.36 -7.53
CA PRO A 165 -12.26 -21.75 -7.06
C PRO A 165 -12.32 -22.80 -8.19
N PRO A 166 -11.85 -24.05 -7.93
CA PRO A 166 -11.82 -25.11 -8.92
C PRO A 166 -13.17 -25.84 -9.15
N ASP A 167 -13.28 -26.66 -10.20
CA ASP A 167 -14.38 -27.63 -10.38
C ASP A 167 -13.89 -29.11 -10.33
N PRO A 168 -14.20 -29.87 -9.26
CA PRO A 168 -15.06 -29.53 -8.13
C PRO A 168 -14.36 -28.75 -7.01
N TYR A 169 -15.15 -28.05 -6.20
CA TYR A 169 -14.72 -27.36 -4.99
C TYR A 169 -13.91 -28.25 -4.02
N LEU A 170 -12.93 -27.64 -3.35
CA LEU A 170 -12.07 -28.25 -2.33
C LEU A 170 -12.80 -28.43 -0.99
N GLU A 171 -12.25 -29.30 -0.13
CA GLU A 171 -12.66 -29.61 1.25
C GLU A 171 -14.16 -29.49 1.60
N SER A 172 -15.00 -30.08 0.74
CA SER A 172 -16.46 -30.13 0.92
C SER A 172 -17.16 -28.76 0.88
N GLU A 173 -16.72 -27.90 -0.03
CA GLU A 173 -17.28 -26.55 -0.26
C GLU A 173 -16.93 -25.57 0.88
N ASP A 174 -15.75 -25.71 1.52
CA ASP A 174 -15.29 -24.70 2.48
C ASP A 174 -14.96 -23.39 1.76
N ARG A 175 -15.56 -22.31 2.24
CA ARG A 175 -15.50 -20.95 1.70
C ARG A 175 -14.07 -20.38 1.61
N ASN A 176 -13.18 -20.69 2.55
CA ASN A 176 -11.80 -20.18 2.55
C ASN A 176 -11.00 -20.84 1.43
N GLU A 177 -10.99 -22.18 1.41
CA GLU A 177 -10.32 -23.05 0.43
C GLU A 177 -11.00 -23.05 -0.96
N ASN A 178 -12.02 -22.20 -1.15
CA ASN A 178 -12.67 -21.96 -2.43
C ASN A 178 -12.90 -20.46 -2.64
N SER A 179 -11.93 -19.64 -2.22
CA SER A 179 -11.90 -18.22 -2.54
C SER A 179 -11.77 -18.01 -4.05
N ILE A 180 -12.37 -16.94 -4.58
CA ILE A 180 -11.95 -16.40 -5.89
C ILE A 180 -10.50 -15.92 -5.76
N VAL A 181 -9.64 -16.43 -6.64
CA VAL A 181 -8.23 -16.03 -6.73
C VAL A 181 -8.03 -15.30 -8.05
N LEU A 182 -7.59 -14.05 -7.99
CA LEU A 182 -7.35 -13.22 -9.18
C LEU A 182 -5.86 -12.99 -9.37
N LYS A 183 -5.35 -13.28 -10.57
CA LYS A 183 -4.07 -12.73 -11.04
C LYS A 183 -4.35 -11.60 -12.03
N LEU A 184 -3.98 -10.38 -11.64
CA LEU A 184 -4.05 -9.18 -12.47
C LEU A 184 -2.66 -8.93 -13.06
N SER A 185 -2.53 -8.80 -14.38
CA SER A 185 -1.25 -8.51 -15.05
C SER A 185 -1.34 -7.24 -15.89
N HIS A 186 -0.46 -6.28 -15.64
CA HIS A 186 -0.37 -5.00 -16.35
C HIS A 186 1.07 -4.81 -16.85
N GLY A 187 1.26 -5.01 -18.16
CA GLY A 187 2.59 -5.00 -18.79
C GLY A 187 3.50 -6.11 -18.23
N GLU A 188 4.63 -5.73 -17.63
CA GLU A 188 5.59 -6.64 -16.98
C GLU A 188 5.33 -6.78 -15.46
N THR A 189 4.32 -6.09 -14.91
CA THR A 189 3.93 -6.14 -13.48
C THR A 189 2.70 -7.02 -13.26
N SER A 190 2.55 -7.59 -12.06
CA SER A 190 1.35 -8.36 -11.70
C SER A 190 1.05 -8.41 -10.19
N VAL A 191 -0.22 -8.61 -9.86
CA VAL A 191 -0.74 -8.70 -8.49
C VAL A 191 -1.56 -9.99 -8.35
N LEU A 192 -1.26 -10.79 -7.33
CA LEU A 192 -2.05 -11.97 -6.95
C LEU A 192 -2.91 -11.65 -5.72
N LEU A 193 -4.22 -11.64 -5.91
CA LEU A 193 -5.22 -11.52 -4.85
C LEU A 193 -5.74 -12.93 -4.54
N SER A 194 -5.20 -13.55 -3.49
CA SER A 194 -5.46 -14.96 -3.14
C SER A 194 -6.79 -15.22 -2.41
N GLY A 195 -7.67 -14.21 -2.29
CA GLY A 195 -8.76 -14.25 -1.31
C GLY A 195 -8.21 -14.66 0.07
N ASP A 196 -8.89 -15.59 0.73
CA ASP A 196 -8.45 -16.19 1.99
C ASP A 196 -8.20 -17.71 1.87
N ALA A 197 -7.59 -18.10 0.74
CA ALA A 197 -7.03 -19.44 0.53
C ALA A 197 -6.14 -19.89 1.70
N GLU A 198 -6.26 -21.14 2.12
CA GLU A 198 -5.44 -21.78 3.16
C GLU A 198 -4.59 -22.92 2.54
N ASP A 199 -4.06 -23.82 3.38
CA ASP A 199 -3.06 -24.82 2.98
C ASP A 199 -3.50 -25.72 1.79
N ASP A 200 -4.78 -26.09 1.65
CA ASP A 200 -5.24 -26.98 0.57
C ASP A 200 -5.55 -26.22 -0.75
N GLN A 201 -6.09 -25.00 -0.72
CA GLN A 201 -6.23 -24.18 -1.95
C GLN A 201 -4.88 -23.66 -2.44
N GLU A 202 -3.98 -23.25 -1.54
CA GLU A 202 -2.61 -22.92 -1.92
C GLU A 202 -1.87 -24.13 -2.52
N ALA A 203 -2.03 -25.33 -1.95
CA ALA A 203 -1.45 -26.54 -2.52
C ALA A 203 -2.03 -26.89 -3.91
N TYR A 204 -3.33 -26.66 -4.13
CA TYR A 204 -3.95 -26.81 -5.44
C TYR A 204 -3.40 -25.82 -6.47
N LEU A 205 -3.33 -24.53 -6.12
CA LEU A 205 -2.76 -23.48 -7.00
C LEU A 205 -1.33 -23.82 -7.45
N VAL A 206 -0.52 -24.36 -6.54
CA VAL A 206 0.88 -24.74 -6.81
C VAL A 206 1.00 -25.99 -7.71
N ASP A 207 0.08 -26.96 -7.63
CA ASP A 207 0.13 -28.19 -8.45
C ASP A 207 -0.40 -27.97 -9.88
N GLU A 208 -1.42 -27.12 -10.07
CA GLU A 208 -1.99 -26.83 -11.39
C GLU A 208 -1.23 -25.70 -12.15
N TYR A 209 -0.99 -24.55 -11.51
CA TYR A 209 -0.42 -23.37 -12.18
C TYR A 209 1.11 -23.26 -12.04
N GLY A 210 1.68 -23.66 -10.91
CA GLY A 210 3.14 -23.61 -10.67
C GLY A 210 3.72 -22.21 -10.91
N SER A 211 4.63 -22.07 -11.88
CA SER A 211 5.24 -20.79 -12.26
C SER A 211 4.27 -19.79 -12.90
N GLU A 212 3.07 -20.20 -13.31
CA GLU A 212 2.03 -19.26 -13.77
C GLU A 212 1.50 -18.39 -12.60
N LEU A 213 1.83 -18.75 -11.35
CA LEU A 213 1.61 -17.92 -10.16
C LEU A 213 2.61 -16.76 -9.99
N GLU A 214 3.76 -16.76 -10.67
CA GLU A 214 4.83 -15.74 -10.52
C GLU A 214 4.26 -14.32 -10.63
N SER A 215 4.28 -13.54 -9.55
CA SER A 215 3.57 -12.24 -9.45
C SER A 215 4.36 -11.20 -8.66
N THR A 216 4.47 -9.96 -9.16
CA THR A 216 5.23 -8.87 -8.51
C THR A 216 4.78 -8.62 -7.07
N ILE A 217 3.46 -8.65 -6.82
CA ILE A 217 2.84 -8.40 -5.52
C ILE A 217 1.94 -9.58 -5.12
N LEU A 218 1.96 -9.95 -3.84
CA LEU A 218 1.01 -10.88 -3.24
C LEU A 218 0.18 -10.17 -2.15
N LYS A 219 -1.17 -10.27 -2.19
CA LYS A 219 -2.00 -10.09 -0.98
C LYS A 219 -1.89 -11.35 -0.15
N ALA A 220 -1.45 -11.24 1.10
CA ALA A 220 -1.38 -12.38 2.01
C ALA A 220 -2.78 -12.94 2.30
N GLY A 221 -2.98 -14.23 2.04
CA GLY A 221 -4.23 -14.94 2.33
C GLY A 221 -4.59 -14.89 3.82
N HIS A 222 -5.88 -14.86 4.10
CA HIS A 222 -6.46 -14.99 5.45
C HIS A 222 -5.86 -14.02 6.47
N HIS A 223 -5.70 -12.75 6.04
CA HIS A 223 -5.11 -11.66 6.82
C HIS A 223 -3.69 -11.93 7.35
N GLY A 224 -2.96 -12.91 6.79
CA GLY A 224 -1.74 -13.46 7.39
C GLY A 224 -2.01 -14.51 8.47
N SER A 225 -2.98 -15.41 8.26
CA SER A 225 -3.20 -16.59 9.09
C SER A 225 -2.03 -17.56 8.98
N ALA A 226 -1.72 -18.30 10.05
CA ALA A 226 -0.68 -19.33 10.03
C ALA A 226 -0.98 -20.48 9.04
N SER A 227 -2.24 -20.66 8.64
CA SER A 227 -2.74 -21.60 7.62
C SER A 227 -2.65 -21.09 6.18
N SER A 228 -2.25 -19.83 5.96
CA SER A 228 -2.05 -19.23 4.63
C SER A 228 -0.61 -18.72 4.48
N SER A 229 -0.25 -18.26 3.28
CA SER A 229 1.12 -17.90 2.89
C SER A 229 2.11 -19.03 3.20
N SER A 230 1.76 -20.25 2.78
CA SER A 230 2.56 -21.46 2.94
C SER A 230 3.91 -21.34 2.24
N GLY A 231 4.88 -22.15 2.67
CA GLY A 231 6.23 -22.10 2.10
C GLY A 231 6.25 -22.44 0.60
N ALA A 232 5.42 -23.38 0.16
CA ALA A 232 5.37 -23.81 -1.24
C ALA A 232 4.67 -22.79 -2.15
N PHE A 233 3.65 -22.10 -1.64
CA PHE A 233 2.97 -21.02 -2.37
C PHE A 233 3.88 -19.80 -2.52
N LEU A 234 4.53 -19.35 -1.43
CA LEU A 234 5.52 -18.27 -1.49
C LEU A 234 6.68 -18.58 -2.45
N ASP A 235 7.13 -19.85 -2.52
CA ASP A 235 8.18 -20.30 -3.44
C ASP A 235 7.72 -20.45 -4.91
N ALA A 236 6.41 -20.34 -5.20
CA ALA A 236 5.84 -20.43 -6.55
C ALA A 236 5.31 -19.08 -7.07
N VAL A 237 4.86 -18.19 -6.17
CA VAL A 237 4.48 -16.81 -6.47
C VAL A 237 5.73 -15.91 -6.63
N ASP A 238 6.83 -16.25 -5.94
CA ASP A 238 8.11 -15.50 -5.90
C ASP A 238 7.94 -13.96 -5.85
N PRO A 239 7.13 -13.43 -4.90
CA PRO A 239 6.73 -12.03 -4.91
C PRO A 239 7.88 -11.09 -4.54
N GLN A 240 7.79 -9.83 -4.96
CA GLN A 240 8.77 -8.79 -4.66
C GLN A 240 8.35 -7.95 -3.45
N ALA A 241 7.04 -7.87 -3.17
CA ALA A 241 6.48 -7.36 -1.92
C ALA A 241 5.17 -8.07 -1.56
N VAL A 242 4.82 -8.05 -0.27
CA VAL A 242 3.57 -8.64 0.25
C VAL A 242 2.73 -7.57 0.94
N VAL A 243 1.43 -7.55 0.67
CA VAL A 243 0.46 -6.70 1.38
C VAL A 243 -0.36 -7.53 2.36
N ILE A 244 -0.49 -7.06 3.59
CA ILE A 244 -1.23 -7.70 4.68
C ILE A 244 -2.36 -6.76 5.12
N SER A 245 -3.59 -7.23 5.04
CA SER A 245 -4.78 -6.51 5.52
C SER A 245 -5.29 -7.15 6.82
N SER A 246 -5.04 -6.51 7.96
CA SER A 246 -5.58 -6.94 9.27
C SER A 246 -5.61 -5.77 10.26
N ALA A 247 -6.29 -5.93 11.40
CA ALA A 247 -6.17 -4.98 12.52
C ALA A 247 -4.86 -5.19 13.30
N TYR A 248 -4.39 -4.14 13.98
CA TYR A 248 -3.21 -4.17 14.84
C TYR A 248 -3.40 -5.15 16.02
N ASP A 249 -4.41 -4.88 16.84
CA ASP A 249 -4.90 -5.73 17.93
C ASP A 249 -5.87 -6.80 17.42
N SER A 250 -5.48 -7.54 16.37
CA SER A 250 -6.30 -8.62 15.81
C SER A 250 -6.72 -9.64 16.87
N GLN A 251 -8.03 -9.86 17.02
CA GLN A 251 -8.57 -10.87 17.96
C GLN A 251 -8.15 -12.32 17.62
N TYR A 252 -7.65 -12.54 16.40
CA TYR A 252 -7.14 -13.82 15.92
C TYR A 252 -5.61 -13.95 16.02
N GLY A 253 -4.90 -12.85 16.30
CA GLY A 253 -3.43 -12.79 16.29
C GLY A 253 -2.82 -12.44 14.92
N HIS A 254 -3.61 -12.00 13.95
CA HIS A 254 -3.13 -11.65 12.61
C HIS A 254 -2.24 -10.39 12.60
N PRO A 255 -1.20 -10.33 11.73
CA PRO A 255 -0.59 -11.46 11.03
C PRO A 255 0.22 -12.35 12.01
N HIS A 256 0.16 -13.67 11.84
CA HIS A 256 0.84 -14.63 12.72
C HIS A 256 2.37 -14.53 12.62
N GLU A 257 3.07 -14.74 13.74
CA GLU A 257 4.55 -14.80 13.78
C GLU A 257 5.10 -15.83 12.78
N GLU A 258 4.40 -16.96 12.58
CA GLU A 258 4.74 -17.98 11.58
C GLU A 258 4.76 -17.44 10.15
N VAL A 259 3.84 -16.54 9.77
CA VAL A 259 3.80 -15.94 8.43
C VAL A 259 4.90 -14.91 8.28
N LEU A 260 4.99 -13.97 9.24
CA LEU A 260 6.04 -12.94 9.24
C LEU A 260 7.44 -13.56 9.16
N LYS A 261 7.67 -14.67 9.86
CA LYS A 261 8.91 -15.44 9.76
C LYS A 261 9.16 -16.04 8.37
N ARG A 262 8.14 -16.56 7.67
CA ARG A 262 8.28 -17.08 6.29
C ARG A 262 8.65 -15.98 5.30
N LEU A 263 8.16 -14.75 5.51
CA LEU A 263 8.48 -13.58 4.72
C LEU A 263 9.91 -13.09 5.01
N ALA A 264 10.28 -12.93 6.29
CA ALA A 264 11.64 -12.54 6.70
C ALA A 264 12.72 -13.55 6.26
N GLU A 265 12.43 -14.86 6.29
CA GLU A 265 13.34 -15.91 5.78
C GLU A 265 13.56 -15.87 4.26
N ARG A 266 12.73 -15.11 3.52
CA ARG A 266 12.89 -14.79 2.09
C ARG A 266 13.33 -13.34 1.84
N SER A 267 13.46 -12.53 2.89
CA SER A 267 13.72 -11.07 2.82
C SER A 267 12.65 -10.29 2.05
N LEU A 268 11.39 -10.74 2.10
CA LEU A 268 10.25 -10.08 1.47
C LEU A 268 9.78 -8.89 2.31
N PRO A 269 9.73 -7.65 1.77
CA PRO A 269 9.11 -6.53 2.46
C PRO A 269 7.60 -6.75 2.56
N ALA A 270 7.04 -6.41 3.73
CA ALA A 270 5.62 -6.54 4.03
C ALA A 270 5.02 -5.17 4.39
N TYR A 271 3.96 -4.79 3.68
CA TYR A 271 3.17 -3.58 3.97
C TYR A 271 1.89 -3.99 4.69
N TRP A 272 1.64 -3.45 5.89
CA TRP A 272 0.55 -3.87 6.76
C TRP A 272 -0.41 -2.72 7.04
N THR A 273 -1.70 -2.89 6.68
CA THR A 273 -2.71 -1.82 6.77
C THR A 273 -2.85 -1.23 8.17
N ALA A 274 -2.61 -2.06 9.21
CA ALA A 274 -2.70 -1.65 10.61
C ALA A 274 -1.70 -0.56 11.03
N THR A 275 -0.57 -0.43 10.34
CA THR A 275 0.52 0.52 10.66
C THR A 275 0.78 1.50 9.52
N HIS A 276 0.66 1.04 8.27
CA HIS A 276 0.87 1.82 7.06
C HIS A 276 -0.38 2.60 6.61
N GLY A 277 -1.57 2.16 7.05
CA GLY A 277 -2.87 2.72 6.66
C GLY A 277 -3.35 2.16 5.34
N ASN A 278 -4.06 2.99 4.57
CA ASN A 278 -4.33 2.72 3.16
C ASN A 278 -2.99 2.59 2.41
N ILE A 279 -2.84 1.50 1.63
CA ILE A 279 -1.66 1.22 0.82
C ILE A 279 -2.11 1.26 -0.65
N ILE A 280 -1.48 2.11 -1.47
CA ILE A 280 -1.79 2.24 -2.89
C ILE A 280 -0.57 1.81 -3.70
N LEU A 281 -0.79 0.90 -4.65
CA LEU A 281 0.22 0.39 -5.57
C LEU A 281 -0.08 0.87 -6.99
N THR A 282 0.76 1.73 -7.54
CA THR A 282 0.59 2.30 -8.89
C THR A 282 1.56 1.63 -9.85
N SER A 283 1.06 0.83 -10.78
CA SER A 283 1.85 0.22 -11.85
C SER A 283 1.92 1.12 -13.09
N ASP A 284 3.12 1.36 -13.62
CA ASP A 284 3.34 2.02 -14.92
C ASP A 284 3.49 1.03 -16.11
N GLY A 285 3.22 -0.26 -15.86
CA GLY A 285 3.36 -1.34 -16.83
C GLY A 285 4.77 -1.94 -16.92
N GLN A 286 5.76 -1.41 -16.19
CA GLN A 286 7.07 -2.05 -15.96
C GLN A 286 7.40 -2.12 -14.47
N ASN A 287 7.09 -1.05 -13.73
CA ASN A 287 7.47 -0.82 -12.35
C ASN A 287 6.23 -0.53 -11.49
N VAL A 288 6.32 -0.75 -10.17
CA VAL A 288 5.23 -0.46 -9.21
C VAL A 288 5.71 0.53 -8.15
N THR A 289 5.10 1.71 -8.08
CA THR A 289 5.27 2.64 -6.95
C THR A 289 4.39 2.21 -5.79
N VAL A 290 4.93 2.20 -4.58
CA VAL A 290 4.23 1.90 -3.32
C VAL A 290 4.02 3.20 -2.54
N GLN A 291 2.77 3.53 -2.23
CA GLN A 291 2.39 4.68 -1.41
C GLN A 291 1.64 4.24 -0.15
N THR A 292 1.86 4.91 0.98
CA THR A 292 1.19 4.60 2.27
C THR A 292 0.88 5.86 3.08
N GLN A 293 -0.19 5.83 3.88
CA GLN A 293 -0.56 6.95 4.77
C GLN A 293 0.51 7.24 5.84
N ARG A 294 1.19 6.20 6.33
CA ARG A 294 2.31 6.33 7.28
C ARG A 294 3.54 5.57 6.83
N ASP A 295 4.69 6.13 7.20
CA ASP A 295 5.94 5.38 7.21
C ASP A 295 5.94 4.41 8.40
N ALA A 296 6.39 3.18 8.16
CA ALA A 296 6.39 2.11 9.16
C ALA A 296 7.38 1.00 8.76
N PRO A 297 7.82 0.12 9.68
CA PRO A 297 8.79 -0.92 9.35
C PRO A 297 8.22 -1.94 8.35
N THR A 298 8.91 -2.14 7.24
CA THR A 298 8.53 -3.12 6.20
C THR A 298 9.26 -4.46 6.33
N ASP A 299 10.29 -4.55 7.17
CA ASP A 299 10.91 -5.84 7.52
C ASP A 299 9.90 -6.66 8.36
N PRO A 300 9.49 -7.86 7.94
CA PRO A 300 8.49 -8.65 8.68
C PRO A 300 8.90 -9.00 10.13
N SER A 301 10.19 -8.91 10.48
CA SER A 301 10.67 -9.12 11.84
C SER A 301 10.48 -7.91 12.77
N THR A 302 10.28 -6.70 12.24
CA THR A 302 9.98 -5.46 12.99
C THR A 302 8.65 -4.80 12.59
N LEU A 303 7.88 -5.38 11.66
CA LEU A 303 6.56 -4.92 11.20
C LEU A 303 5.56 -4.62 12.34
N ARG A 304 5.68 -5.32 13.47
CA ARG A 304 4.88 -5.14 14.69
C ARG A 304 5.43 -4.08 15.67
N GLU A 305 6.48 -3.35 15.29
CA GLU A 305 7.06 -2.24 16.04
C GLU A 305 6.62 -0.86 15.51
N GLY A 306 5.94 -0.80 14.36
CA GLY A 306 5.36 0.44 13.82
C GLY A 306 4.05 0.83 14.53
N ASP A 307 3.79 2.13 14.64
CA ASP A 307 2.61 2.65 15.35
C ASP A 307 1.29 2.34 14.63
N PRO A 308 0.23 1.98 15.37
CA PRO A 308 -1.08 1.70 14.80
C PRO A 308 -1.73 2.97 14.21
N ILE A 309 -2.44 2.80 13.09
CA ILE A 309 -3.28 3.82 12.46
C ILE A 309 -4.75 3.37 12.43
N ASP A 310 -5.63 4.27 12.87
CA ASP A 310 -7.07 4.03 12.93
C ASP A 310 -7.69 3.84 11.54
N VAL A 311 -8.76 3.06 11.48
CA VAL A 311 -9.63 2.96 10.30
C VAL A 311 -10.25 4.32 10.01
N GLY A 312 -10.29 4.73 8.73
CA GLY A 312 -10.80 6.04 8.33
C GLY A 312 -9.89 7.23 8.68
N ALA A 313 -8.61 6.99 9.01
CA ALA A 313 -7.64 8.06 9.23
C ALA A 313 -7.52 8.99 7.99
N PRO A 314 -7.54 10.32 8.16
CA PRO A 314 -7.68 11.29 7.06
C PRO A 314 -6.35 11.63 6.36
N ASP A 315 -5.25 11.01 6.76
CA ASP A 315 -3.90 11.25 6.24
C ASP A 315 -3.80 10.89 4.75
N ALA A 316 -3.11 11.71 3.96
CA ALA A 316 -2.84 11.38 2.56
C ALA A 316 -1.75 10.29 2.47
N VAL A 317 -1.76 9.48 1.40
CA VAL A 317 -0.64 8.59 1.11
C VAL A 317 0.60 9.37 0.65
N SER A 318 1.78 8.79 0.82
CA SER A 318 3.03 9.27 0.23
C SER A 318 3.88 8.10 -0.24
N ASP A 319 4.63 8.31 -1.31
CA ASP A 319 5.58 7.35 -1.89
C ASP A 319 6.57 6.85 -0.83
N ARG A 320 6.80 5.53 -0.80
CA ARG A 320 7.73 4.84 0.13
C ARG A 320 8.79 4.02 -0.60
N ALA A 321 8.41 3.43 -1.72
CA ALA A 321 9.27 2.54 -2.49
C ALA A 321 8.81 2.48 -3.94
N ARG A 322 9.71 2.05 -4.80
CA ARG A 322 9.45 1.69 -6.19
C ARG A 322 10.08 0.31 -6.44
N ILE A 323 9.26 -0.57 -6.99
CA ILE A 323 9.61 -1.96 -7.28
C ILE A 323 9.88 -2.02 -8.78
N GLU A 324 11.14 -2.23 -9.15
CA GLU A 324 11.62 -2.22 -10.54
C GLU A 324 11.45 -3.60 -11.19
N SER A 325 11.30 -3.65 -12.52
CA SER A 325 11.11 -4.90 -13.28
C SER A 325 12.24 -5.94 -13.17
N ASP A 326 13.41 -5.59 -12.63
CA ASP A 326 14.51 -6.52 -12.37
C ASP A 326 14.50 -7.15 -10.96
N GLY A 327 13.48 -6.84 -10.16
CA GLY A 327 13.32 -7.31 -8.78
C GLY A 327 14.05 -6.47 -7.74
N THR A 328 14.65 -5.34 -8.11
CA THR A 328 15.19 -4.40 -7.13
C THR A 328 14.09 -3.48 -6.60
N THR A 329 14.03 -3.33 -5.27
CA THR A 329 13.28 -2.25 -4.64
C THR A 329 14.19 -1.04 -4.52
N SER A 330 13.94 0.00 -5.31
CA SER A 330 14.48 1.32 -5.04
C SER A 330 13.60 2.00 -3.98
N ILE A 331 14.21 2.71 -3.03
CA ILE A 331 13.46 3.75 -2.32
C ILE A 331 13.55 4.95 -3.26
N ASP A 332 12.42 5.40 -3.81
CA ASP A 332 12.42 6.56 -4.71
C ASP A 332 12.58 7.85 -3.90
N THR A 333 13.85 8.15 -3.58
CA THR A 333 14.29 9.44 -3.04
C THR A 333 14.56 10.46 -4.15
N GLY A 334 14.10 10.20 -5.39
CA GLY A 334 14.20 11.12 -6.52
C GLY A 334 15.59 11.21 -7.16
N SER A 335 16.24 10.09 -7.52
CA SER A 335 17.59 10.13 -8.14
C SER A 335 17.92 9.00 -9.11
N ASN A 336 18.71 9.32 -10.17
CA ASN A 336 19.08 8.43 -11.29
C ASN A 336 20.51 8.75 -11.83
N ASP A 337 21.22 7.81 -12.48
CA ASP A 337 22.70 7.69 -12.52
C ASP A 337 23.33 7.49 -13.93
N THR A 338 24.53 7.96 -14.30
CA THR A 338 25.32 9.14 -13.87
C THR A 338 26.15 9.77 -15.03
N PRO A 339 27.25 9.18 -15.57
CA PRO A 339 28.50 9.94 -15.42
C PRO A 339 29.23 10.40 -16.71
N ASP A 340 29.57 11.69 -16.75
CA ASP A 340 30.94 12.17 -17.03
C ASP A 340 31.20 13.47 -16.23
N GLU A 341 32.44 13.74 -15.83
CA GLU A 341 32.75 14.58 -14.66
C GLU A 341 32.65 16.12 -14.89
N THR A 342 31.86 16.85 -14.08
CA THR A 342 32.35 17.74 -12.97
C THR A 342 31.29 18.67 -12.35
N ASP A 343 31.47 18.98 -11.06
CA ASP A 343 30.68 19.83 -10.15
C ASP A 343 29.25 19.37 -9.80
N SER A 344 28.87 19.64 -8.54
CA SER A 344 27.58 19.31 -7.92
C SER A 344 26.64 20.51 -7.90
N GLU A 345 25.33 20.26 -8.05
CA GLU A 345 24.26 21.11 -7.54
C GLU A 345 23.05 20.21 -7.23
N THR A 346 22.38 20.43 -6.08
CA THR A 346 21.07 19.87 -5.70
C THR A 346 19.96 20.81 -6.26
N ASP A 347 18.66 20.81 -5.96
CA ASP A 347 17.82 20.15 -4.94
C ASP A 347 16.62 19.43 -5.64
N GLU A 348 15.34 19.36 -5.23
CA GLU A 348 14.43 20.09 -4.31
C GLU A 348 13.32 19.05 -3.96
N THR A 349 12.61 19.05 -2.82
CA THR A 349 12.33 20.12 -1.85
C THR A 349 12.51 19.65 -0.38
N THR A 350 13.67 19.89 0.22
CA THR A 350 13.76 20.03 1.70
C THR A 350 14.91 20.95 2.16
N ALA A 351 15.76 21.44 1.24
CA ALA A 351 16.93 22.26 1.60
C ALA A 351 16.80 23.78 1.40
N GLU A 352 15.66 24.32 0.94
CA GLU A 352 15.49 25.80 0.74
C GLU A 352 15.84 26.64 1.98
N ALA A 353 15.78 26.05 3.18
CA ALA A 353 16.09 26.71 4.44
C ALA A 353 17.57 26.64 4.87
N GLY A 354 18.39 25.72 4.34
CA GLY A 354 19.80 25.56 4.72
C GLY A 354 20.10 25.44 6.23
N LEU A 355 19.11 25.06 7.04
CA LEU A 355 19.15 25.07 8.51
C LEU A 355 19.07 23.63 9.03
N THR A 356 20.03 23.23 9.87
CA THR A 356 20.04 21.92 10.54
C THR A 356 20.14 22.09 12.05
N VAL A 357 19.81 21.06 12.83
CA VAL A 357 20.30 20.98 14.20
C VAL A 357 21.77 20.54 14.16
N ALA A 358 22.55 20.99 15.14
CA ALA A 358 23.95 20.64 15.33
C ALA A 358 24.21 19.96 16.69
N GLU A 359 23.38 20.26 17.69
CA GLU A 359 23.41 19.65 19.03
C GLU A 359 22.03 19.80 19.70
N ILE A 360 21.51 18.73 20.29
CA ILE A 360 20.35 18.75 21.21
C ILE A 360 20.86 18.35 22.59
N HIS A 361 20.54 19.15 23.60
CA HIS A 361 20.94 18.93 24.98
C HIS A 361 19.70 19.00 25.89
N ALA A 362 18.92 17.91 25.91
CA ALA A 362 17.68 17.79 26.69
C ALA A 362 17.93 17.43 28.17
N ASP A 363 18.83 16.50 28.47
CA ASP A 363 19.13 16.08 29.85
C ASP A 363 20.00 17.14 30.58
N ALA A 364 19.33 18.09 31.25
CA ALA A 364 19.98 19.20 31.93
C ALA A 364 20.69 18.72 33.21
N THR A 365 21.80 19.37 33.62
CA THR A 365 22.59 18.89 34.76
C THR A 365 21.91 19.14 36.12
N GLY A 366 20.94 18.31 36.52
CA GLY A 366 20.41 18.29 37.89
C GLY A 366 18.94 17.85 38.05
N ASP A 367 18.07 18.82 38.32
CA ASP A 367 16.62 18.78 38.11
C ASP A 367 16.37 19.93 37.14
N ASP A 368 15.82 19.63 35.97
CA ASP A 368 15.81 20.54 34.82
C ASP A 368 15.08 21.85 35.15
N ARG A 369 14.09 21.79 36.04
CA ARG A 369 13.33 22.93 36.57
C ARG A 369 14.19 23.95 37.32
N ASP A 370 15.31 23.52 37.91
CA ASP A 370 16.28 24.39 38.58
C ASP A 370 17.40 24.87 37.62
N ASN A 371 17.51 24.34 36.40
CA ASN A 371 18.61 24.61 35.47
C ASN A 371 18.21 24.77 33.98
N LEU A 372 17.05 25.38 33.69
CA LEU A 372 16.45 25.53 32.34
C LEU A 372 17.33 26.15 31.22
N ASN A 373 18.51 26.70 31.51
CA ASN A 373 19.45 27.15 30.46
C ASN A 373 20.47 26.07 30.05
N ASP A 374 20.54 24.96 30.78
CA ASP A 374 21.31 23.75 30.46
C ASP A 374 20.43 22.72 29.71
N GLU A 375 19.20 23.14 29.35
CA GLU A 375 18.29 22.50 28.40
C GLU A 375 18.23 23.40 27.14
N TYR A 376 18.72 22.91 25.99
CA TYR A 376 18.88 23.74 24.78
C TYR A 376 19.01 22.95 23.48
N VAL A 377 18.79 23.64 22.36
CA VAL A 377 19.03 23.16 20.98
C VAL A 377 19.95 24.14 20.25
N VAL A 378 20.93 23.65 19.50
CA VAL A 378 21.83 24.44 18.66
C VAL A 378 21.50 24.21 17.20
N PHE A 379 21.18 25.27 16.46
CA PHE A 379 20.94 25.22 15.01
C PHE A 379 22.15 25.77 14.25
N GLU A 380 22.49 25.19 13.10
CA GLU A 380 23.52 25.68 12.17
C GLU A 380 22.92 26.06 10.80
N ASN A 381 23.33 27.21 10.26
CA ASN A 381 23.14 27.49 8.84
C ASN A 381 24.25 26.79 8.04
N THR A 382 23.93 25.63 7.47
CA THR A 382 24.81 24.85 6.58
C THR A 382 24.73 25.29 5.12
N GLY A 383 23.75 26.15 4.79
CA GLY A 383 23.59 26.80 3.49
C GLY A 383 24.67 27.85 3.16
N ASN A 384 24.54 28.45 1.97
CA ASN A 384 25.51 29.39 1.42
C ASN A 384 25.07 30.87 1.44
N GLU A 385 23.81 31.16 1.78
CA GLU A 385 23.27 32.51 1.99
C GLU A 385 22.89 32.76 3.47
N THR A 386 22.73 34.02 3.87
CA THR A 386 22.28 34.38 5.22
C THR A 386 20.78 34.15 5.36
N LEU A 387 20.37 33.35 6.34
CA LEU A 387 18.97 33.08 6.62
C LEU A 387 18.35 34.22 7.44
N ASP A 388 17.22 34.75 7.00
CA ASP A 388 16.36 35.61 7.81
C ASP A 388 15.35 34.74 8.56
N LEU A 389 15.64 34.47 9.83
CA LEU A 389 14.81 33.63 10.70
C LEU A 389 13.68 34.44 11.37
N SER A 390 13.45 35.71 10.98
CA SER A 390 12.43 36.58 11.56
C SER A 390 11.04 35.94 11.53
N GLY A 391 10.43 35.72 12.70
CA GLY A 391 9.09 35.16 12.81
C GLY A 391 8.99 33.65 12.56
N TRP A 392 10.10 32.94 12.33
CA TRP A 392 10.12 31.48 12.28
C TRP A 392 9.74 30.91 13.66
N THR A 393 9.14 29.72 13.69
CA THR A 393 8.67 29.06 14.91
C THR A 393 9.42 27.77 15.16
N ILE A 394 9.80 27.53 16.41
CA ILE A 394 10.43 26.28 16.88
C ILE A 394 9.47 25.67 17.90
N GLU A 395 9.20 24.37 17.81
CA GLU A 395 8.12 23.69 18.55
C GLU A 395 8.57 22.29 19.03
N ASP A 396 8.08 21.87 20.20
CA ASP A 396 8.22 20.50 20.75
C ASP A 396 7.07 19.60 20.25
N GLU A 397 7.16 18.27 20.47
CA GLU A 397 6.07 17.34 20.10
C GLU A 397 4.75 17.69 20.84
N ALA A 398 4.85 18.28 22.03
CA ALA A 398 3.71 18.71 22.84
C ALA A 398 3.03 20.02 22.37
N GLY A 399 3.52 20.66 21.31
CA GLY A 399 2.95 21.88 20.73
C GLY A 399 3.29 23.17 21.50
N GLN A 400 4.35 23.18 22.31
CA GLN A 400 4.88 24.41 22.89
C GLN A 400 5.78 25.12 21.89
N ARG A 401 5.47 26.40 21.65
CA ARG A 401 6.04 27.17 20.55
C ARG A 401 6.90 28.34 21.00
N TYR A 402 8.12 28.39 20.48
CA TYR A 402 8.94 29.60 20.39
C TYR A 402 8.67 30.36 19.08
N THR A 403 8.97 31.64 19.06
CA THR A 403 8.97 32.44 17.82
C THR A 403 10.22 33.32 17.79
N VAL A 404 11.03 33.16 16.76
CA VAL A 404 12.30 33.84 16.58
C VAL A 404 12.06 35.35 16.38
N PRO A 405 12.78 36.24 17.10
CA PRO A 405 12.54 37.68 17.01
C PRO A 405 12.76 38.29 15.61
N GLU A 406 11.95 39.29 15.30
CA GLU A 406 12.08 40.17 14.12
C GLU A 406 13.50 40.76 13.99
N GLY A 407 14.12 40.58 12.82
CA GLY A 407 15.48 41.02 12.50
C GLY A 407 16.58 40.05 12.95
N PHE A 408 16.29 38.75 13.08
CA PHE A 408 17.30 37.73 13.38
C PHE A 408 17.88 37.12 12.09
N GLU A 409 19.11 37.49 11.77
CA GLU A 409 19.87 36.96 10.63
C GLU A 409 20.90 35.91 11.10
N LEU A 410 20.92 34.71 10.49
CA LEU A 410 21.91 33.66 10.75
C LEU A 410 22.82 33.47 9.51
N PRO A 411 24.09 33.96 9.54
CA PRO A 411 25.00 33.85 8.38
C PRO A 411 25.50 32.41 8.12
N PRO A 412 25.98 32.11 6.90
CA PRO A 412 26.55 30.80 6.53
C PRO A 412 27.65 30.31 7.49
N GLY A 413 27.56 29.04 7.89
CA GLY A 413 28.49 28.39 8.80
C GLY A 413 28.54 29.05 10.19
N GLN A 414 27.42 29.62 10.65
CA GLN A 414 27.25 30.13 12.01
C GLN A 414 26.11 29.37 12.70
N THR A 415 26.22 29.28 14.03
CA THR A 415 25.22 28.63 14.88
C THR A 415 24.47 29.61 15.77
N VAL A 416 23.27 29.19 16.21
CA VAL A 416 22.48 29.85 17.25
C VAL A 416 21.99 28.81 18.26
N THR A 417 22.22 29.08 19.54
CA THR A 417 21.67 28.28 20.65
C THR A 417 20.29 28.82 21.04
N LEU A 418 19.27 27.97 21.14
CA LEU A 418 18.00 28.28 21.80
C LEU A 418 17.96 27.58 23.16
N HIS A 419 18.11 28.36 24.23
CA HIS A 419 17.92 27.89 25.60
C HIS A 419 16.46 28.00 26.03
N THR A 420 15.96 27.01 26.76
CA THR A 420 14.58 26.99 27.29
C THR A 420 14.33 28.02 28.40
N GLY A 421 15.32 28.28 29.24
CA GLY A 421 15.20 29.20 30.36
C GLY A 421 15.27 30.68 29.95
N SER A 422 15.74 31.52 30.86
CA SER A 422 15.73 32.98 30.68
C SER A 422 17.13 33.59 30.62
N GLY A 423 17.26 34.62 29.79
CA GLY A 423 18.51 35.32 29.54
C GLY A 423 18.28 36.67 28.86
N THR A 424 19.12 37.00 27.89
CA THR A 424 18.95 38.19 27.04
C THR A 424 19.51 37.84 25.68
N SER A 425 18.61 37.71 24.70
CA SER A 425 18.95 37.25 23.36
C SER A 425 20.02 38.13 22.69
N THR A 426 20.88 37.50 21.91
CA THR A 426 21.94 38.11 21.11
C THR A 426 21.81 37.62 19.65
N THR A 427 22.87 37.70 18.85
CA THR A 427 22.92 37.14 17.49
C THR A 427 23.34 35.68 17.43
N THR A 428 23.72 35.06 18.56
CA THR A 428 24.12 33.64 18.65
C THR A 428 23.43 32.91 19.81
N GLU A 429 22.66 33.62 20.64
CA GLU A 429 21.98 33.08 21.83
C GLU A 429 20.53 33.55 21.81
N LEU A 430 19.59 32.63 21.89
CA LEU A 430 18.16 32.86 22.04
C LEU A 430 17.69 32.24 23.37
N TYR A 431 16.66 32.84 23.96
CA TYR A 431 16.07 32.39 25.21
C TYR A 431 14.55 32.33 25.04
N TRP A 432 13.97 31.17 25.29
CA TRP A 432 12.53 30.92 25.25
C TRP A 432 11.81 31.66 26.38
N GLY A 433 12.45 31.77 27.54
CA GLY A 433 11.87 32.38 28.74
C GLY A 433 10.85 31.49 29.44
N SER A 434 10.92 30.17 29.24
CA SER A 434 10.02 29.20 29.84
C SER A 434 10.14 29.17 31.38
N GLY A 435 9.07 28.70 32.03
CA GLY A 435 9.03 28.39 33.45
C GLY A 435 9.12 26.90 33.77
N SER A 436 9.32 26.07 32.75
CA SER A 436 9.42 24.60 32.82
C SER A 436 10.33 24.07 31.70
N PRO A 437 10.78 22.81 31.82
CA PRO A 437 11.34 22.06 30.70
C PRO A 437 10.47 22.11 29.45
N ILE A 438 11.10 21.91 28.30
CA ILE A 438 10.48 21.81 26.97
C ILE A 438 10.90 20.48 26.31
N TRP A 439 12.19 20.17 26.34
CA TRP A 439 12.78 19.04 25.62
C TRP A 439 12.84 17.78 26.52
N ASN A 440 12.02 16.77 26.23
CA ASN A 440 11.90 15.58 27.09
C ASN A 440 13.15 14.67 27.06
N ASN A 441 13.72 14.37 28.24
CA ASN A 441 15.01 13.67 28.38
C ASN A 441 15.00 12.21 27.88
N ASP A 442 13.82 11.58 27.78
CA ASP A 442 13.63 10.20 27.26
C ASP A 442 13.26 10.19 25.75
N GLY A 443 13.30 11.35 25.07
CA GLY A 443 13.03 11.53 23.64
C GLY A 443 11.97 12.60 23.33
N ASP A 444 12.15 13.35 22.24
CA ASP A 444 11.26 14.44 21.76
C ASP A 444 11.56 14.79 20.29
N THR A 445 10.77 15.68 19.69
CA THR A 445 10.97 16.17 18.31
C THR A 445 11.08 17.69 18.25
N VAL A 446 12.19 18.18 17.69
CA VAL A 446 12.41 19.61 17.40
C VAL A 446 11.83 19.94 16.02
N ILE A 447 10.69 20.65 15.99
CA ILE A 447 10.02 21.06 14.76
C ILE A 447 10.32 22.54 14.48
N VAL A 448 10.79 22.88 13.27
CA VAL A 448 10.96 24.27 12.83
C VAL A 448 10.10 24.58 11.61
N SER A 449 9.42 25.72 11.65
CA SER A 449 8.67 26.26 10.52
C SER A 449 9.07 27.71 10.22
N ASN A 450 9.08 28.07 8.94
CA ASN A 450 9.38 29.43 8.50
C ASN A 450 8.22 30.41 8.79
N ALA A 451 8.44 31.69 8.51
CA ALA A 451 7.47 32.76 8.77
C ALA A 451 6.11 32.62 8.03
N ASN A 452 6.01 31.75 7.02
CA ASN A 452 4.75 31.44 6.33
C ASN A 452 3.97 30.28 6.99
N GLY A 453 4.58 29.56 7.94
CA GLY A 453 4.01 28.37 8.58
C GLY A 453 4.35 27.04 7.89
N GLU A 454 5.25 27.07 6.92
CA GLU A 454 5.80 25.90 6.22
C GLU A 454 6.94 25.27 7.02
N ARG A 455 6.96 23.94 7.15
CA ARG A 455 7.97 23.20 7.93
C ARG A 455 9.28 23.10 7.14
N VAL A 456 10.40 23.34 7.81
CA VAL A 456 11.73 23.49 7.18
C VAL A 456 12.84 22.68 7.86
N LEU A 457 12.58 22.14 9.05
CA LEU A 457 13.45 21.21 9.77
C LEU A 457 12.58 20.44 10.76
N GLU A 458 12.87 19.16 10.94
CA GLU A 458 12.24 18.27 11.92
C GLU A 458 13.27 17.24 12.36
N GLU A 459 13.59 17.18 13.65
CA GLU A 459 14.62 16.28 14.18
C GLU A 459 14.19 15.66 15.52
N THR A 460 13.99 14.34 15.49
CA THR A 460 13.62 13.52 16.66
C THR A 460 14.86 12.90 17.30
N TYR A 461 14.89 12.83 18.63
CA TYR A 461 15.94 12.15 19.40
C TYR A 461 15.34 11.22 20.47
N SER A 462 16.18 10.32 21.02
CA SER A 462 15.84 9.24 21.96
C SER A 462 17.03 8.81 22.83
#